data_AF-A0A957JR71-F1
#
_entry.id   AF-A0A957JR71-F1
#
_cell.length_a   1.000
_cell.length_b   1.000
_cell.length_c   1.000
_cell.angle_alpha   90.00
_cell.angle_beta   90.00
_cell.angle_gamma   90.00
#
_symmetry.space_group_name_H-M   'P 1'
#
loop_
_entity.id
_entity.type
_entity.pdbx_description
1 polymer ?
#
loop_
_entity_poly.entity_id
_entity_poly.type
_entity_poly.pdbx_seq_one_letter_code
_entity_poly.pdbx_strand_id
1 'polypeptide(L)'
;ALMDGELVAEITMDQDGANTGSAYAKLSNPASRYAMVGAAARVTVEGGVFTAVSVAVGGLTPKAQAAPSVNAALVGKAATADNIAAAAAAVQNDLGDDVMGDIHASADYRRQMATVFVKRALTKATERAG
;
A
#
# COMPACT_ATOMS: atom_id res chain seq x y z
N ALA A 1 -15.95 -13.48 -3.13
CA ALA A 1 -16.14 -13.05 -4.53
C ALA A 1 -17.63 -13.02 -4.79
N LEU A 2 -18.09 -12.19 -5.74
CA LEU A 2 -19.51 -12.05 -6.08
C LEU A 2 -19.91 -13.15 -7.08
N MET A 3 -21.10 -13.75 -6.90
CA MET A 3 -21.71 -14.66 -7.87
C MET A 3 -22.68 -13.92 -8.80
N ASP A 4 -23.08 -14.57 -9.89
CA ASP A 4 -24.08 -14.03 -10.81
C ASP A 4 -25.41 -13.78 -10.08
N GLY A 5 -25.93 -12.56 -10.23
CA GLY A 5 -27.16 -12.13 -9.57
C GLY A 5 -26.97 -11.60 -8.14
N GLU A 6 -25.77 -11.65 -7.57
CA GLU A 6 -25.49 -11.01 -6.29
C GLU A 6 -25.17 -9.52 -6.44
N LEU A 7 -25.34 -8.76 -5.36
CA LEU A 7 -25.00 -7.34 -5.26
C LEU A 7 -24.23 -7.09 -3.97
N VAL A 8 -23.20 -6.25 -4.04
CA VAL A 8 -22.54 -5.73 -2.81
C VAL A 8 -23.50 -4.74 -2.16
N ALA A 9 -24.12 -5.15 -1.04
CA ALA A 9 -25.08 -4.33 -0.31
C ALA A 9 -24.40 -3.39 0.70
N GLU A 10 -23.33 -3.85 1.35
CA GLU A 10 -22.62 -3.11 2.37
C GLU A 10 -21.13 -3.48 2.42
N ILE A 11 -20.33 -2.60 3.05
CA ILE A 11 -18.94 -2.84 3.38
C ILE A 11 -18.76 -2.50 4.86
N THR A 12 -18.44 -3.51 5.66
CA THR A 12 -18.19 -3.35 7.09
C THR A 12 -16.69 -3.23 7.33
N MET A 13 -16.29 -2.20 8.05
CA MET A 13 -14.89 -1.98 8.46
C MET A 13 -14.86 -1.65 9.94
N ASP A 14 -13.92 -2.24 10.67
CA ASP A 14 -13.66 -1.87 12.05
C ASP A 14 -13.10 -0.45 12.11
N GLN A 15 -13.53 0.31 13.12
CA GLN A 15 -12.97 1.63 13.36
C GLN A 15 -11.51 1.51 13.79
N ASP A 16 -10.68 2.43 13.32
CA ASP A 16 -9.28 2.52 13.74
C ASP A 16 -9.20 2.75 15.26
N GLY A 17 -8.37 1.94 15.92
CA GLY A 17 -8.05 2.12 17.33
C GLY A 17 -7.10 3.29 17.56
N ALA A 18 -6.81 3.59 18.84
CA ALA A 18 -5.79 4.60 19.18
C ALA A 18 -4.44 4.28 18.51
N ASN A 19 -3.66 5.33 18.24
CA ASN A 19 -2.35 5.25 17.61
C ASN A 19 -2.34 4.53 16.24
N THR A 20 -3.49 4.49 15.56
CA THR A 20 -3.61 3.92 14.21
C THR A 20 -3.71 5.06 13.20
N GLY A 21 -2.81 5.03 12.22
CA GLY A 21 -2.77 5.99 11.13
C GLY A 21 -2.91 5.30 9.79
N SER A 22 -3.59 5.96 8.86
CA SER A 22 -3.77 5.47 7.49
C SER A 22 -3.49 6.55 6.45
N ALA A 23 -3.00 6.13 5.29
CA ALA A 23 -2.75 7.02 4.17
C ALA A 23 -2.81 6.28 2.83
N TYR A 24 -3.19 7.04 1.80
CA TYR A 24 -3.13 6.61 0.42
C TYR A 24 -2.27 7.56 -0.39
N ALA A 25 -1.31 7.01 -1.14
CA ALA A 25 -0.45 7.75 -2.05
C ALA A 25 -0.65 7.24 -3.47
N LYS A 26 -0.80 8.15 -4.44
CA LYS A 26 -1.02 7.77 -5.85
C LYS A 26 -0.18 8.53 -6.86
N LEU A 27 0.35 7.81 -7.83
CA LEU A 27 0.81 8.32 -9.11
C LEU A 27 -0.39 8.40 -10.04
N SER A 28 -0.84 9.60 -10.36
CA SER A 28 -2.05 9.80 -11.16
C SER A 28 -1.73 9.89 -12.65
N ASN A 29 -2.54 9.26 -13.49
CA ASN A 29 -2.53 9.53 -14.92
C ASN A 29 -2.81 11.03 -15.15
N PRO A 30 -2.04 11.72 -16.02
CA PRO A 30 -2.17 13.16 -16.21
C PRO A 30 -3.58 13.62 -16.63
N ALA A 31 -4.23 12.87 -17.52
CA ALA A 31 -5.52 13.24 -18.09
C ALA A 31 -6.70 12.74 -17.24
N SER A 32 -6.74 11.45 -16.97
CA SER A 32 -7.90 10.78 -16.34
C SER A 32 -7.81 10.67 -14.82
N ARG A 33 -6.64 10.93 -14.23
CA ARG A 33 -6.37 10.90 -12.78
C ARG A 33 -6.55 9.53 -12.10
N TYR A 34 -6.75 8.44 -12.84
CA TYR A 34 -6.68 7.09 -12.29
C TYR A 34 -5.27 6.83 -11.74
N ALA A 35 -5.17 5.95 -10.75
CA ALA A 35 -3.88 5.59 -10.18
C ALA A 35 -3.13 4.65 -11.14
N MET A 36 -2.07 5.13 -11.77
CA MET A 36 -1.12 4.26 -12.48
C MET A 36 -0.34 3.40 -11.50
N VAL A 37 -0.07 3.96 -10.32
CA VAL A 37 0.39 3.26 -9.11
C VAL A 37 -0.31 3.89 -7.93
N GLY A 38 -0.98 3.08 -7.13
CA GLY A 38 -1.57 3.45 -5.86
C GLY A 38 -1.02 2.58 -4.74
N ALA A 39 -0.79 3.17 -3.57
CA ALA A 39 -0.42 2.44 -2.37
C ALA A 39 -1.25 2.94 -1.18
N ALA A 40 -1.96 2.02 -0.55
CA ALA A 40 -2.65 2.22 0.72
C ALA A 40 -1.80 1.62 1.84
N ALA A 41 -1.65 2.35 2.93
CA ALA A 41 -1.00 1.87 4.15
C ALA A 41 -1.87 2.19 5.36
N ARG A 42 -1.98 1.23 6.26
CA ARG A 42 -2.55 1.37 7.60
C ARG A 42 -1.54 0.81 8.60
N VAL A 43 -1.22 1.57 9.62
CA VAL A 43 -0.23 1.20 10.64
C VAL A 43 -0.75 1.53 12.02
N THR A 44 -0.42 0.68 13.00
CA THR A 44 -0.59 0.96 14.42
C THR A 44 0.79 1.03 15.06
N VAL A 45 1.04 2.09 15.83
CA VAL A 45 2.34 2.34 16.47
C VAL A 45 2.17 2.48 17.98
N GLU A 46 2.83 1.62 18.74
CA GLU A 46 2.80 1.65 20.20
C GLU A 46 4.23 1.70 20.74
N GLY A 47 4.52 2.63 21.64
CA GLY A 47 5.87 2.80 22.19
C GLY A 47 6.94 3.07 21.12
N GLY A 48 6.55 3.65 19.97
CA GLY A 48 7.44 3.89 18.83
C GLY A 48 7.75 2.63 18.00
N VAL A 49 6.98 1.56 18.15
CA VAL A 49 7.14 0.29 17.42
C VAL A 49 5.87 -0.01 16.62
N PHE A 50 6.03 -0.51 15.39
CA PHE A 50 4.90 -0.99 14.60
C PHE A 50 4.32 -2.28 15.20
N THR A 51 3.08 -2.23 15.70
CA THR A 51 2.36 -3.40 16.23
C THR A 51 1.45 -4.05 15.19
N ALA A 52 0.94 -3.26 14.24
CA ALA A 52 0.20 -3.75 13.10
C ALA A 52 0.55 -2.94 11.84
N VAL A 53 0.67 -3.62 10.70
CA VAL A 53 0.94 -2.99 9.40
C VAL A 53 0.12 -3.71 8.33
N SER A 54 -0.55 -2.94 7.48
CA SER A 54 -1.27 -3.45 6.31
C SER A 54 -1.04 -2.54 5.12
N VAL A 55 -0.41 -3.08 4.09
CA VAL A 55 -0.13 -2.39 2.83
C VAL A 55 -0.83 -3.12 1.68
N ALA A 56 -1.43 -2.34 0.78
CA ALA A 56 -1.96 -2.82 -0.49
C ALA A 56 -1.59 -1.86 -1.62
N VAL A 57 -1.38 -2.39 -2.82
CA VAL A 57 -1.06 -1.63 -4.02
C VAL A 57 -2.06 -1.89 -5.13
N GLY A 58 -2.26 -0.92 -6.01
CA GLY A 58 -3.22 -1.00 -7.11
C GLY A 58 -2.84 -0.17 -8.33
N GLY A 59 -3.47 -0.46 -9.46
CA GLY A 59 -3.25 0.25 -10.73
C GLY A 59 -2.07 -0.24 -11.57
N LEU A 60 -1.18 -1.06 -10.98
CA LEU A 60 -0.04 -1.64 -11.69
C LEU A 60 -0.22 -3.12 -12.06
N THR A 61 -1.18 -3.81 -11.46
CA THR A 61 -1.54 -5.21 -11.73
C THR A 61 -3.04 -5.28 -12.09
N PRO A 62 -3.52 -6.36 -12.75
CA PRO A 62 -4.94 -6.51 -13.14
C PRO A 62 -5.91 -6.43 -11.95
N LYS A 63 -5.44 -6.75 -10.74
CA LYS A 63 -6.18 -6.65 -9.48
C LYS A 63 -5.31 -5.95 -8.44
N ALA A 64 -5.92 -5.30 -7.45
CA ALA A 64 -5.19 -4.80 -6.31
C ALA A 64 -4.50 -5.97 -5.58
N GLN A 65 -3.27 -5.75 -5.13
CA GLN A 65 -2.46 -6.75 -4.44
C GLN A 65 -2.20 -6.31 -3.00
N ALA A 66 -2.39 -7.22 -2.05
CA ALA A 66 -1.85 -7.04 -0.71
C ALA A 66 -0.33 -7.18 -0.75
N ALA A 67 0.39 -6.47 0.11
CA ALA A 67 1.85 -6.51 0.19
C ALA A 67 2.34 -7.11 1.54
N PRO A 68 2.08 -8.40 1.82
CA PRO A 68 2.43 -9.03 3.10
C PRO A 68 3.93 -9.00 3.39
N SER A 69 4.79 -9.00 2.36
CA SER A 69 6.24 -8.91 2.54
C SER A 69 6.66 -7.58 3.19
N VAL A 70 5.95 -6.49 2.88
CA VAL A 70 6.17 -5.17 3.52
C VAL A 70 5.69 -5.19 4.97
N ASN A 71 4.53 -5.80 5.24
CA ASN A 71 3.98 -5.91 6.59
C ASN A 71 4.94 -6.66 7.51
N ALA A 72 5.41 -7.84 7.06
CA ALA A 72 6.34 -8.69 7.81
C ALA A 72 7.70 -8.00 8.07
N ALA A 73 8.16 -7.14 7.17
CA ALA A 73 9.39 -6.39 7.34
C ALA A 73 9.30 -5.28 8.41
N LEU A 74 8.09 -4.81 8.76
CA LEU A 74 7.88 -3.70 9.68
C LEU A 74 7.35 -4.09 11.06
N VAL A 75 6.50 -5.12 11.16
CA VAL A 75 5.95 -5.52 12.47
C VAL A 75 7.09 -5.85 13.45
N GLY A 76 7.03 -5.26 14.64
CA GLY A 76 8.06 -5.37 15.68
C GLY A 76 9.30 -4.50 15.45
N LYS A 77 9.35 -3.68 14.39
CA LYS A 77 10.43 -2.70 14.16
C LYS A 77 10.05 -1.33 14.69
N ALA A 78 11.07 -0.55 15.05
CA ALA A 78 10.90 0.85 15.40
C ALA A 78 10.31 1.66 14.22
N ALA A 79 9.41 2.59 14.52
CA ALA A 79 8.71 3.43 13.56
C ALA A 79 9.61 4.56 13.03
N THR A 80 10.68 4.20 12.32
CA THR A 80 11.69 5.11 11.79
C THR A 80 11.63 5.19 10.26
N ALA A 81 12.12 6.32 9.72
CA ALA A 81 12.20 6.52 8.28
C ALA A 81 13.07 5.46 7.56
N ASP A 82 14.12 4.98 8.22
CA ASP A 82 15.03 3.96 7.67
C ASP A 82 14.36 2.59 7.57
N ASN A 83 13.64 2.18 8.63
CA ASN A 83 12.89 0.92 8.61
C ASN A 83 11.78 0.97 7.56
N ILE A 84 11.06 2.10 7.43
CA ILE A 84 10.05 2.31 6.38
C ILE A 84 10.69 2.22 4.99
N ALA A 85 11.84 2.86 4.77
CA ALA A 85 12.52 2.86 3.48
C ALA A 85 13.01 1.46 3.09
N ALA A 86 13.59 0.71 4.03
CA ALA A 86 14.05 -0.65 3.81
C ALA A 86 12.89 -1.61 3.51
N ALA A 87 11.79 -1.53 4.27
CA ALA A 87 10.63 -2.39 4.10
C ALA A 87 9.84 -2.12 2.82
N ALA A 88 9.79 -0.86 2.36
CA ALA A 88 9.03 -0.52 1.16
C ALA A 88 9.47 -1.29 -0.09
N ALA A 89 10.75 -1.66 -0.19
CA ALA A 89 11.27 -2.46 -1.30
C ALA A 89 10.73 -3.90 -1.32
N ALA A 90 10.29 -4.42 -0.17
CA ALA A 90 9.72 -5.77 -0.07
C ALA A 90 8.44 -5.95 -0.88
N VAL A 91 7.77 -4.85 -1.30
CA VAL A 91 6.60 -4.92 -2.17
C VAL A 91 6.88 -5.67 -3.47
N GLN A 92 8.13 -5.62 -3.97
CA GLN A 92 8.51 -6.31 -5.21
C GLN A 92 8.30 -7.82 -5.14
N ASN A 93 8.37 -8.40 -3.95
CA ASN A 93 8.15 -9.83 -3.72
C ASN A 93 6.67 -10.23 -3.91
N ASP A 94 5.76 -9.25 -3.85
CA ASP A 94 4.30 -9.48 -3.85
C ASP A 94 3.64 -9.12 -5.19
N LEU A 95 4.36 -8.46 -6.11
CA LEU A 95 3.79 -7.97 -7.38
C LEU A 95 3.61 -9.05 -8.45
N GLY A 96 4.38 -10.13 -8.38
CA GLY A 96 4.40 -11.15 -9.43
C GLY A 96 4.84 -10.64 -10.81
N ASP A 97 4.45 -11.40 -11.84
CA ASP A 97 4.90 -11.19 -13.22
C ASP A 97 3.92 -10.38 -14.09
N ASP A 98 2.72 -10.10 -13.61
CA ASP A 98 1.61 -9.50 -14.37
C ASP A 98 1.53 -7.96 -14.25
N VAL A 99 2.65 -7.31 -13.94
CA VAL A 99 2.72 -5.85 -13.89
C VAL A 99 2.49 -5.25 -15.27
N MET A 100 1.48 -4.39 -15.37
CA MET A 100 1.02 -3.79 -16.61
C MET A 100 1.94 -2.67 -17.09
N GLY A 101 2.09 -2.57 -18.41
CA GLY A 101 2.71 -1.42 -19.08
C GLY A 101 1.78 -0.86 -20.15
N ASP A 102 1.80 0.46 -20.34
CA ASP A 102 1.05 1.16 -21.40
C ASP A 102 1.83 2.40 -21.90
N ILE A 103 1.18 3.20 -22.75
CA ILE A 103 1.74 4.44 -23.32
C ILE A 103 2.11 5.50 -22.27
N HIS A 104 1.61 5.38 -21.04
CA HIS A 104 1.84 6.35 -19.96
C HIS A 104 2.92 5.89 -18.99
N ALA A 105 3.13 4.58 -18.84
CA ALA A 105 4.12 4.01 -17.95
C ALA A 105 4.45 2.56 -18.33
N SER A 106 5.74 2.24 -18.48
CA SER A 106 6.20 0.87 -18.65
C SER A 106 5.99 0.04 -17.38
N ALA A 107 5.96 -1.29 -17.53
CA ALA A 107 5.84 -2.20 -16.39
C ALA A 107 6.98 -2.00 -15.38
N ASP A 108 8.22 -1.86 -15.86
CA ASP A 108 9.38 -1.63 -14.99
C ASP A 108 9.30 -0.30 -14.23
N TYR A 109 8.82 0.76 -14.89
CA TYR A 109 8.60 2.03 -14.22
C TYR A 109 7.53 1.91 -13.13
N ARG A 110 6.42 1.19 -13.39
CA ARG A 110 5.40 0.94 -12.37
C ARG A 110 5.91 0.11 -11.21
N ARG A 111 6.72 -0.93 -11.47
CA ARG A 111 7.40 -1.73 -10.43
C ARG A 111 8.22 -0.82 -9.52
N GLN A 112 9.10 0.01 -10.08
CA GLN A 112 9.92 0.93 -9.29
C GLN A 112 9.08 1.95 -8.51
N MET A 113 8.03 2.48 -9.13
CA MET A 113 7.13 3.42 -8.48
C MET A 113 6.31 2.77 -7.35
N ALA A 114 6.03 1.47 -7.39
CA ALA A 114 5.36 0.78 -6.29
C ALA A 114 6.15 0.95 -4.97
N THR A 115 7.46 0.71 -4.99
CA THR A 115 8.34 0.93 -3.83
C THR A 115 8.27 2.37 -3.32
N VAL A 116 8.34 3.36 -4.23
CA VAL A 116 8.30 4.79 -3.89
C VAL A 116 6.96 5.17 -3.24
N PHE A 117 5.84 4.70 -3.80
CA PHE A 117 4.52 5.06 -3.30
C PHE A 117 4.14 4.30 -2.03
N VAL A 118 4.60 3.06 -1.86
CA VAL A 118 4.51 2.33 -0.58
C VAL A 118 5.25 3.09 0.51
N LYS A 119 6.49 3.53 0.26
CA LYS A 119 7.25 4.35 1.22
C LYS A 119 6.47 5.60 1.60
N ARG A 120 5.96 6.36 0.62
CA ARG A 120 5.18 7.59 0.86
C ARG A 120 3.91 7.33 1.68
N ALA A 121 3.19 6.25 1.38
CA ALA A 121 1.99 5.87 2.11
C ALA A 121 2.33 5.52 3.57
N LEU A 122 3.37 4.69 3.80
CA LEU A 122 3.82 4.31 5.14
C LEU A 122 4.29 5.50 5.96
N THR A 123 5.12 6.39 5.39
CA THR A 123 5.57 7.60 6.08
C THR A 123 4.38 8.44 6.54
N LYS A 124 3.43 8.71 5.64
CA LYS A 124 2.26 9.53 5.97
C LYS A 124 1.29 8.83 6.93
N ALA A 125 1.15 7.51 6.84
CA ALA A 125 0.35 6.73 7.78
C ALA A 125 0.99 6.78 9.18
N THR A 126 2.32 6.67 9.27
CA THR A 126 3.07 6.76 10.53
C THR A 126 2.97 8.15 11.17
N GLU A 127 3.06 9.22 10.38
CA GLU A 127 2.84 10.60 10.86
C GLU A 127 1.44 10.83 11.45
N ARG A 128 0.47 10.01 11.05
CA ARG A 128 -0.92 10.06 11.51
C ARG A 128 -1.21 9.05 12.63
N ALA A 129 -0.26 8.18 12.94
CA ALA A 129 -0.36 7.22 14.03
C ALA A 129 0.08 7.92 15.32
N GLY A 130 -0.89 8.45 16.06
CA GLY A 130 -0.72 9.23 17.29
C GLY A 130 -2.05 9.85 17.70
#